data_AF-A0A381XZS1-F1
#
_entry.id   AF-A0A381XZS1-F1
#
_cell.length_a   1.000
_cell.length_b   1.000
_cell.length_c   1.000
_cell.angle_alpha   90.00
_cell.angle_beta   90.00
_cell.angle_gamma   90.00
#
_symmetry.space_group_name_H-M   'P 1'
#
loop_
_entity.id
_entity.type
_entity.pdbx_description
1 polymer ?
#
loop_
_entity_poly.entity_id
_entity_poly.type
_entity_poly.pdbx_seq_one_letter_code
_entity_poly.pdbx_strand_id
1 'polypeptide(L)'
;MSRIILIITSVSLLFGEDKISDDLAYIMVIEIINKKVVPMEYIEKVFNNKNIKRHKEIPERFATPYEKKSWEQYKKLFIKNSRIVAGTNFYTENKDLILSVSKKYDVDPFILLSIAGIESNYGKHYKGFTVFNSLYTQIHDMPKRAKWASKELASYLEYCFKDKIDPQSIEGSYAGAFGFGQFIPSSFNRFSVDFDGDGVRSPHDWPDVLASIANYLRENGYVPGSANYDKGGDIWKSVRAYNHSDNYVMAVLGLTEKIRESCSAL
;
A
#
# COMPACT_ATOMS: atom_id res chain seq x y z
N MET A 1 -67.53 -5.39 -39.20
CA MET A 1 -66.65 -4.93 -38.10
C MET A 1 -65.41 -5.83 -38.06
N SER A 2 -64.33 -5.47 -38.77
CA SER A 2 -63.07 -6.21 -38.73
C SER A 2 -62.26 -5.83 -37.50
N ARG A 3 -61.94 -6.80 -36.64
CA ARG A 3 -60.99 -6.63 -35.53
C ARG A 3 -59.58 -6.85 -36.05
N ILE A 4 -58.77 -5.80 -36.02
CA ILE A 4 -57.33 -5.85 -36.26
C ILE A 4 -56.68 -6.41 -34.98
N ILE A 5 -56.03 -7.57 -35.08
CA ILE A 5 -55.20 -8.14 -34.00
C ILE A 5 -53.80 -7.57 -34.17
N LEU A 6 -53.38 -6.72 -33.23
CA LEU A 6 -52.04 -6.17 -33.16
C LEU A 6 -51.14 -7.19 -32.44
N ILE A 7 -50.28 -7.88 -33.19
CA ILE A 7 -49.26 -8.76 -32.62
C ILE A 7 -48.05 -7.88 -32.25
N ILE A 8 -47.88 -7.60 -30.97
CA ILE A 8 -46.67 -6.97 -30.44
C ILE A 8 -45.66 -8.07 -30.19
N THR A 9 -44.71 -8.25 -31.11
CA THR A 9 -43.51 -9.06 -30.85
C THR A 9 -42.55 -8.23 -30.01
N SER A 10 -42.48 -8.55 -28.72
CA SER A 10 -41.42 -8.08 -27.83
C SER A 10 -40.08 -8.66 -28.27
N VAL A 11 -39.22 -7.83 -28.85
CA VAL A 11 -37.81 -8.18 -29.05
C VAL A 11 -37.10 -7.99 -27.71
N SER A 12 -36.87 -9.09 -27.00
CA SER A 12 -35.99 -9.11 -25.83
C SER A 12 -34.55 -9.00 -26.31
N LEU A 13 -33.92 -7.82 -26.15
CA LEU A 13 -32.47 -7.71 -26.25
C LEU A 13 -31.85 -8.52 -25.11
N LEU A 14 -31.30 -9.69 -25.44
CA LEU A 14 -30.38 -10.41 -24.57
C LEU A 14 -29.07 -9.62 -24.52
N PHE A 15 -28.94 -8.75 -23.52
CA PHE A 15 -27.61 -8.30 -23.10
C PHE A 15 -26.87 -9.54 -22.60
N GLY A 16 -25.80 -9.95 -23.28
CA GLY A 16 -24.93 -11.00 -22.78
C GLY A 16 -24.38 -10.54 -21.43
N GLU A 17 -24.57 -11.32 -20.38
CA GLU A 17 -23.81 -11.12 -19.15
C GLU A 17 -22.34 -11.22 -19.50
N ASP A 18 -21.57 -10.15 -19.28
CA ASP A 18 -20.12 -10.20 -19.38
C ASP A 18 -19.63 -11.30 -18.43
N LYS A 19 -19.22 -12.43 -19.00
CA LYS A 19 -18.78 -13.55 -18.21
C LYS A 19 -17.45 -13.17 -17.56
N ILE A 20 -17.31 -13.48 -16.27
CA ILE A 20 -16.03 -13.36 -15.55
C ILE A 20 -14.86 -14.03 -16.30
N SER A 21 -15.14 -15.06 -17.11
CA SER A 21 -14.15 -15.73 -17.97
C SER A 21 -13.50 -14.83 -19.03
N ASP A 22 -14.13 -13.71 -19.36
CA ASP A 22 -13.69 -12.76 -20.38
C ASP A 22 -12.97 -11.53 -19.75
N ASP A 23 -12.96 -11.45 -18.41
CA ASP A 23 -12.29 -10.39 -17.66
C ASP A 23 -10.76 -10.58 -17.67
N LEU A 24 -10.04 -9.63 -18.27
CA LEU A 24 -8.58 -9.68 -18.39
C LEU A 24 -7.88 -9.80 -17.04
N ALA A 25 -8.32 -9.06 -16.01
CA ALA A 25 -7.68 -9.12 -14.70
C ALA A 25 -7.92 -10.47 -14.02
N TYR A 26 -9.12 -11.04 -14.15
CA TYR A 26 -9.43 -12.39 -13.68
C TYR A 26 -8.52 -13.42 -14.35
N ILE A 27 -8.46 -13.42 -15.69
CA ILE A 27 -7.63 -14.35 -16.48
C ILE A 27 -6.16 -14.27 -16.03
N MET A 28 -5.60 -13.05 -15.97
CA MET A 28 -4.20 -12.86 -15.58
C MET A 28 -3.92 -13.27 -14.12
N VAL A 29 -4.85 -13.04 -13.20
CA VAL A 29 -4.69 -13.42 -11.80
C VAL A 29 -4.73 -14.94 -11.63
N ILE A 30 -5.68 -15.64 -12.26
CA ILE A 30 -5.80 -17.10 -12.12
C ILE A 30 -4.62 -17.85 -12.74
N GLU A 31 -3.88 -17.26 -13.68
CA GLU A 31 -2.65 -17.84 -14.22
C GLU A 31 -1.50 -17.80 -13.21
N ILE A 32 -1.49 -16.83 -12.29
CA ILE A 32 -0.35 -16.54 -11.41
C ILE A 32 -0.59 -17.02 -9.98
N ILE A 33 -1.81 -16.86 -9.47
CA ILE A 33 -2.13 -17.08 -8.06
C ILE A 33 -1.99 -18.56 -7.68
N ASN A 34 -1.44 -18.81 -6.49
CA ASN A 34 -1.29 -20.17 -5.98
C ASN A 34 -2.65 -20.72 -5.52
N LYS A 35 -3.31 -21.47 -6.42
CA LYS A 35 -4.64 -22.07 -6.18
C LYS A 35 -4.69 -23.09 -5.04
N LYS A 36 -3.54 -23.57 -4.54
CA LYS A 36 -3.48 -24.40 -3.33
C LYS A 36 -3.62 -23.59 -2.05
N VAL A 37 -3.31 -22.29 -2.12
CA VAL A 37 -3.41 -21.35 -1.01
C VAL A 37 -4.74 -20.60 -1.09
N VAL A 38 -5.10 -20.09 -2.27
CA VAL A 38 -6.33 -19.32 -2.48
C VAL A 38 -7.29 -20.11 -3.37
N PRO A 39 -8.43 -20.60 -2.85
CA PRO A 39 -9.38 -21.40 -3.61
C PRO A 39 -10.01 -20.63 -4.78
N MET A 40 -10.30 -21.33 -5.89
CA MET A 40 -10.96 -20.73 -7.07
C MET A 40 -12.31 -20.08 -6.73
N GLU A 41 -13.10 -20.71 -5.87
CA GLU A 41 -14.39 -20.17 -5.41
C GLU A 41 -14.24 -18.79 -4.75
N TYR A 42 -13.18 -18.59 -3.97
CA TYR A 42 -12.90 -17.29 -3.36
C TYR A 42 -12.58 -16.25 -4.44
N ILE A 43 -11.74 -16.60 -5.42
CA ILE A 43 -11.36 -15.69 -6.51
C ILE A 43 -12.59 -15.29 -7.32
N GLU A 44 -13.42 -16.27 -7.72
CA GLU A 44 -14.65 -16.03 -8.46
C GLU A 44 -15.62 -15.14 -7.69
N LYS A 45 -15.80 -15.39 -6.38
CA LYS A 45 -16.63 -14.53 -5.52
C LYS A 45 -16.12 -13.09 -5.49
N VAL A 46 -14.80 -12.90 -5.39
CA VAL A 46 -14.18 -11.57 -5.36
C VAL A 46 -14.40 -10.82 -6.67
N PHE A 47 -14.19 -11.49 -7.81
CA PHE A 47 -14.33 -10.87 -9.14
C PHE A 47 -15.78 -10.68 -9.60
N ASN A 48 -16.74 -11.38 -9.00
CA ASN A 48 -18.18 -11.12 -9.17
C ASN A 48 -18.71 -9.98 -8.27
N ASN A 49 -17.84 -9.27 -7.56
CA ASN A 49 -18.26 -8.19 -6.68
C ASN A 49 -18.70 -6.95 -7.47
N LYS A 50 -19.95 -6.51 -7.25
CA LYS A 50 -20.56 -5.33 -7.90
C LYS A 50 -19.85 -4.00 -7.67
N ASN A 51 -18.95 -3.91 -6.69
CA ASN A 51 -18.20 -2.69 -6.37
C ASN A 51 -16.93 -2.53 -7.21
N ILE A 52 -16.60 -3.51 -8.05
CA ILE A 52 -15.45 -3.43 -8.96
C ILE A 52 -15.70 -2.35 -9.99
N LYS A 53 -14.73 -1.46 -10.18
CA LYS A 53 -14.78 -0.38 -11.16
C LYS A 53 -13.39 0.08 -11.58
N ARG A 54 -13.30 0.59 -12.81
CA ARG A 54 -12.10 1.26 -13.33
C ARG A 54 -12.12 2.75 -13.02
N HIS A 55 -10.95 3.31 -12.73
CA HIS A 55 -10.76 4.72 -12.38
C HIS A 55 -9.85 5.44 -13.38
N LYS A 56 -10.42 6.34 -14.19
CA LYS A 56 -9.67 7.06 -15.24
C LYS A 56 -8.55 7.95 -14.66
N GLU A 57 -8.71 8.40 -13.42
CA GLU A 57 -7.75 9.23 -12.70
C GLU A 57 -6.44 8.50 -12.38
N ILE A 58 -6.44 7.15 -12.37
CA ILE A 58 -5.25 6.37 -12.02
C ILE A 58 -4.17 6.47 -13.11
N PRO A 59 -4.44 6.16 -14.40
CA PRO A 59 -3.49 6.41 -15.48
C PRO A 59 -2.97 7.86 -15.53
N GLU A 60 -3.83 8.84 -15.28
CA GLU A 60 -3.47 10.27 -15.30
C GLU A 60 -2.45 10.62 -14.20
N ARG A 61 -2.62 10.08 -12.98
CA ARG A 61 -1.66 10.27 -11.88
C ARG A 61 -0.28 9.68 -12.18
N PHE A 62 -0.23 8.54 -12.88
CA PHE A 62 1.04 7.96 -13.31
C PHE A 62 1.79 8.82 -14.35
N ALA A 63 1.09 9.66 -15.12
CA ALA A 63 1.72 10.55 -16.09
C ALA A 63 2.46 11.74 -15.44
N THR A 64 2.19 12.05 -14.16
CA THR A 64 2.70 13.25 -13.47
C THR A 64 3.35 12.96 -12.10
N PRO A 65 4.41 12.12 -12.02
CA PRO A 65 4.98 11.69 -10.74
C PRO A 65 5.70 12.81 -9.97
N TYR A 66 5.40 12.94 -8.67
CA TYR A 66 5.97 13.95 -7.76
C TYR A 66 7.48 13.82 -7.54
N GLU A 67 8.04 12.62 -7.68
CA GLU A 67 9.45 12.32 -7.40
C GLU A 67 10.43 12.99 -8.38
N LYS A 68 9.94 13.52 -9.51
CA LYS A 68 10.75 14.27 -10.49
C LYS A 68 11.06 15.72 -10.07
N LYS A 69 10.69 16.14 -8.86
CA LYS A 69 10.94 17.50 -8.34
C LYS A 69 12.39 17.67 -7.87
N SER A 70 12.89 18.91 -7.88
CA SER A 70 14.19 19.22 -7.27
C SER A 70 14.16 19.00 -5.75
N TRP A 71 15.34 18.80 -5.14
CA TRP A 71 15.43 18.61 -3.69
C TRP A 71 14.76 19.74 -2.90
N GLU A 72 15.00 21.00 -3.27
CA GLU A 72 14.38 22.17 -2.60
C GLU A 72 12.85 22.16 -2.63
N GLN A 73 12.26 21.66 -3.72
CA GLN A 73 10.81 21.51 -3.81
C GLN A 73 10.32 20.31 -3.01
N TYR A 74 11.03 19.19 -3.06
CA TYR A 74 10.69 17.95 -2.36
C TYR A 74 10.76 18.12 -0.84
N LYS A 75 11.85 18.69 -0.34
CA LYS A 75 12.08 19.01 1.08
C LYS A 75 10.91 19.78 1.68
N LYS A 76 10.43 20.81 0.97
CA LYS A 76 9.29 21.65 1.42
C LYS A 76 7.98 20.88 1.54
N LEU A 77 7.81 19.73 0.88
CA LEU A 77 6.61 18.90 1.01
C LEU A 77 6.66 18.02 2.26
N PHE A 78 7.84 17.51 2.60
CA PHE A 78 8.01 16.48 3.62
C PHE A 78 8.51 17.00 4.97
N ILE A 79 9.48 17.90 4.98
CA ILE A 79 10.07 18.47 6.20
C ILE A 79 9.37 19.80 6.52
N LYS A 80 8.21 19.71 7.17
CA LYS A 80 7.40 20.86 7.62
C LYS A 80 7.22 20.82 9.13
N ASN A 81 7.15 21.99 9.76
CA ASN A 81 6.90 22.10 11.21
C ASN A 81 5.66 21.32 11.65
N SER A 82 4.57 21.35 10.86
CA SER A 82 3.35 20.59 11.20
C SER A 82 3.57 19.08 11.26
N ARG A 83 4.42 18.50 10.40
CA ARG A 83 4.75 17.07 10.42
C ARG A 83 5.73 16.73 11.54
N ILE A 84 6.66 17.63 11.85
CA ILE A 84 7.58 17.49 12.99
C ILE A 84 6.77 17.43 14.28
N VAL A 85 5.89 18.42 14.52
CA VAL A 85 5.00 18.45 15.70
C VAL A 85 4.11 17.22 15.77
N ALA A 86 3.50 16.82 14.65
CA ALA A 86 2.68 15.60 14.61
C ALA A 86 3.50 14.34 14.96
N GLY A 87 4.77 14.26 14.53
CA GLY A 87 5.66 13.15 14.86
C GLY A 87 6.07 13.13 16.33
N THR A 88 6.36 14.30 16.90
CA THR A 88 6.64 14.45 18.33
C THR A 88 5.45 14.03 19.18
N ASN A 89 4.23 14.43 18.80
CA ASN A 89 3.01 14.01 19.48
C ASN A 89 2.79 12.50 19.35
N PHE A 90 2.90 11.96 18.13
CA PHE A 90 2.74 10.53 17.88
C PHE A 90 3.77 9.69 18.67
N TYR A 91 5.02 10.15 18.75
CA TYR A 91 6.04 9.55 19.61
C TYR A 91 5.64 9.56 21.09
N THR A 92 5.16 10.70 21.58
CA THR A 92 4.77 10.84 22.99
C THR A 92 3.59 9.93 23.34
N GLU A 93 2.59 9.85 22.46
CA GLU A 93 1.38 9.04 22.64
C GLU A 93 1.65 7.53 22.53
N ASN A 94 2.62 7.12 21.70
CA ASN A 94 2.89 5.72 21.38
C ASN A 94 4.30 5.26 21.83
N LYS A 95 4.88 5.96 22.80
CA LYS A 95 6.30 5.82 23.18
C LYS A 95 6.68 4.38 23.49
N ASP A 96 5.89 3.71 24.32
CA ASP A 96 6.16 2.34 24.75
C ASP A 96 6.11 1.36 23.59
N LEU A 97 5.14 1.52 22.69
CA LEU A 97 5.05 0.70 21.48
C LEU A 97 6.27 0.91 20.57
N ILE A 98 6.59 2.17 20.27
CA ILE A 98 7.70 2.52 19.38
C ILE A 98 9.03 1.99 19.92
N LEU A 99 9.28 2.16 21.23
CA LEU A 99 10.49 1.65 21.88
C LEU A 99 10.51 0.13 21.93
N SER A 100 9.35 -0.53 22.10
CA SER A 100 9.25 -1.99 22.07
C SER A 100 9.58 -2.55 20.69
N VAL A 101 9.03 -1.97 19.62
CA VAL A 101 9.35 -2.33 18.23
C VAL A 101 10.82 -2.06 17.94
N SER A 102 11.30 -0.85 18.25
CA SER A 102 12.69 -0.46 18.06
C SER A 102 13.65 -1.43 18.75
N LYS A 103 13.38 -1.80 20.00
CA LYS A 103 14.18 -2.77 20.75
C LYS A 103 14.15 -4.17 20.13
N LYS A 104 12.98 -4.64 19.66
CA LYS A 104 12.84 -5.98 19.05
C LYS A 104 13.66 -6.09 17.77
N TYR A 105 13.61 -5.07 16.93
CA TYR A 105 14.27 -5.07 15.62
C TYR A 105 15.63 -4.37 15.63
N ASP A 106 16.05 -3.77 16.74
CA ASP A 106 17.27 -2.98 16.89
C ASP A 106 17.43 -1.94 15.76
N VAL A 107 16.35 -1.20 15.51
CA VAL A 107 16.24 -0.11 14.52
C VAL A 107 15.94 1.19 15.26
N ASP A 108 16.57 2.30 14.86
CA ASP A 108 16.31 3.63 15.45
C ASP A 108 14.80 3.98 15.42
N PRO A 109 14.19 4.27 16.58
CA PRO A 109 12.76 4.60 16.65
C PRO A 109 12.39 5.82 15.81
N PHE A 110 13.30 6.79 15.64
CA PHE A 110 13.02 8.02 14.89
C PHE A 110 12.97 7.79 13.37
N ILE A 111 13.62 6.74 12.85
CA ILE A 111 13.47 6.34 11.45
C ILE A 111 12.08 5.75 11.23
N LEU A 112 11.60 4.89 12.13
CA LEU A 112 10.25 4.31 12.07
C LEU A 112 9.18 5.42 12.05
N LEU A 113 9.32 6.39 12.95
CA LEU A 113 8.47 7.59 13.00
C LEU A 113 8.48 8.37 11.69
N SER A 114 9.68 8.59 11.13
CA SER A 114 9.82 9.39 9.91
C SER A 114 9.19 8.73 8.70
N ILE A 115 9.34 7.42 8.57
CA ILE A 115 8.66 6.64 7.51
C ILE A 115 7.14 6.72 7.72
N ALA A 116 6.62 6.44 8.92
CA ALA A 116 5.19 6.56 9.21
C ALA A 116 4.63 7.98 8.91
N GLY A 117 5.42 9.02 9.21
CA GLY A 117 5.06 10.42 8.94
C GLY A 117 5.10 10.79 7.45
N ILE A 118 6.03 10.23 6.69
CA ILE A 118 6.15 10.46 5.24
C ILE A 118 5.08 9.68 4.47
N GLU A 119 4.88 8.41 4.81
CA GLU A 119 3.97 7.52 4.07
C GLU A 119 2.50 7.86 4.29
N SER A 120 2.11 8.13 5.54
CA SER A 120 0.69 8.33 5.87
C SER A 120 0.40 9.53 6.74
N ASN A 121 1.40 10.35 7.07
CA ASN A 121 1.27 11.43 8.05
C ASN A 121 0.68 10.90 9.37
N TYR A 122 1.25 9.79 9.85
CA TYR A 122 0.80 9.09 11.05
C TYR A 122 -0.67 8.67 10.92
N GLY A 123 -1.01 7.98 9.83
CA GLY A 123 -2.33 7.40 9.58
C GLY A 123 -3.41 8.39 9.14
N LYS A 124 -3.08 9.68 8.96
CA LYS A 124 -4.05 10.70 8.52
C LYS A 124 -4.32 10.68 7.02
N HIS A 125 -3.36 10.23 6.21
CA HIS A 125 -3.36 10.34 4.75
C HIS A 125 -2.87 9.06 4.07
N TYR A 126 -3.73 8.04 3.98
CA TYR A 126 -3.40 6.75 3.35
C TYR A 126 -4.45 6.26 2.34
N LYS A 127 -5.63 6.90 2.34
CA LYS A 127 -6.80 6.50 1.56
C LYS A 127 -6.79 7.10 0.15
N GLY A 128 -7.56 6.51 -0.75
CA GLY A 128 -7.79 7.05 -2.09
C GLY A 128 -8.67 6.14 -2.93
N PHE A 129 -8.10 5.03 -3.38
CA PHE A 129 -8.81 3.99 -4.13
C PHE A 129 -8.72 2.68 -3.36
N THR A 130 -9.72 1.80 -3.46
CA THR A 130 -9.55 0.43 -2.97
C THR A 130 -8.37 -0.20 -3.70
N VAL A 131 -7.52 -0.95 -3.01
CA VAL A 131 -6.33 -1.59 -3.60
C VAL A 131 -6.72 -2.47 -4.78
N PHE A 132 -7.83 -3.21 -4.64
CA PHE A 132 -8.40 -4.01 -5.71
C PHE A 132 -8.66 -3.16 -6.97
N ASN A 133 -9.51 -2.12 -6.87
CA ASN A 133 -9.83 -1.28 -8.03
C ASN A 133 -8.61 -0.53 -8.60
N SER A 134 -7.61 -0.20 -7.77
CA SER A 134 -6.37 0.40 -8.27
C SER A 134 -5.58 -0.54 -9.17
N LEU A 135 -5.34 -1.76 -8.72
CA LEU A 135 -4.60 -2.76 -9.49
C LEU A 135 -5.41 -3.28 -10.68
N TYR A 136 -6.72 -3.47 -10.49
CA TYR A 136 -7.66 -3.82 -11.56
C TYR A 136 -7.61 -2.78 -12.69
N THR A 137 -7.72 -1.49 -12.36
CA THR A 137 -7.58 -0.41 -13.36
C THR A 137 -6.24 -0.47 -14.09
N GLN A 138 -5.13 -0.67 -13.37
CA GLN A 138 -3.80 -0.77 -13.99
C GLN A 138 -3.70 -1.96 -14.97
N ILE A 139 -4.37 -3.09 -14.69
CA ILE A 139 -4.38 -4.25 -15.58
C ILE A 139 -5.09 -3.93 -16.90
N HIS A 140 -6.27 -3.32 -16.83
CA HIS A 140 -7.07 -3.03 -18.02
C HIS A 140 -6.57 -1.83 -18.82
N ASP A 141 -6.16 -0.76 -18.14
CA ASP A 141 -5.98 0.54 -18.78
C ASP A 141 -4.49 0.91 -18.97
N MET A 142 -3.56 0.09 -18.48
CA MET A 142 -2.11 0.37 -18.54
C MET A 142 -1.32 -0.85 -19.04
N PRO A 143 -1.30 -1.15 -20.36
CA PRO A 143 -0.72 -2.38 -20.91
C PRO A 143 0.73 -2.67 -20.47
N LYS A 144 1.56 -1.62 -20.33
CA LYS A 144 2.95 -1.76 -19.87
C LYS A 144 3.08 -2.21 -18.40
N ARG A 145 2.04 -1.97 -17.58
CA ARG A 145 2.00 -2.32 -16.15
C ARG A 145 1.15 -3.55 -15.87
N ALA A 146 0.30 -4.00 -16.80
CA ALA A 146 -0.66 -5.08 -16.57
C ALA A 146 -0.05 -6.36 -15.99
N LYS A 147 1.12 -6.79 -16.50
CA LYS A 147 1.84 -7.96 -15.97
C LYS A 147 2.35 -7.77 -14.54
N TRP A 148 2.75 -6.57 -14.15
CA TRP A 148 3.16 -6.28 -12.78
C TRP A 148 1.93 -6.18 -11.87
N ALA A 149 0.91 -5.43 -12.30
CA ALA A 149 -0.31 -5.20 -11.52
C ALA A 149 -1.09 -6.50 -11.25
N SER A 150 -1.12 -7.45 -12.19
CA SER A 150 -1.72 -8.78 -11.98
C SER A 150 -0.99 -9.61 -10.92
N LYS A 151 0.34 -9.54 -10.85
CA LYS A 151 1.12 -10.19 -9.77
C LYS A 151 0.83 -9.57 -8.40
N GLU A 152 0.74 -8.25 -8.35
CA GLU A 152 0.41 -7.54 -7.11
C GLU A 152 -1.05 -7.80 -6.70
N LEU A 153 -1.99 -7.87 -7.64
CA LEU A 153 -3.38 -8.21 -7.34
C LEU A 153 -3.49 -9.65 -6.82
N ALA A 154 -2.78 -10.60 -7.42
CA ALA A 154 -2.72 -11.97 -6.90
C ALA A 154 -2.13 -12.02 -5.47
N SER A 155 -1.06 -11.27 -5.21
CA SER A 155 -0.45 -11.17 -3.88
C SER A 155 -1.42 -10.54 -2.86
N TYR A 156 -2.17 -9.51 -3.28
CA TYR A 156 -3.17 -8.84 -2.45
C TYR A 156 -4.33 -9.78 -2.09
N LEU A 157 -4.81 -10.59 -3.04
CA LEU A 157 -5.86 -11.57 -2.79
C LEU A 157 -5.38 -12.69 -1.85
N GLU A 158 -4.13 -13.12 -1.97
CA GLU A 158 -3.52 -14.09 -1.06
C GLU A 158 -3.47 -13.55 0.38
N TYR A 159 -3.06 -12.30 0.55
CA TYR A 159 -3.09 -11.62 1.85
C TYR A 159 -4.51 -11.58 2.42
N CYS A 160 -5.46 -11.02 1.66
CA CYS A 160 -6.84 -10.86 2.12
C CYS A 160 -7.47 -12.22 2.47
N PHE A 161 -7.17 -13.27 1.72
CA PHE A 161 -7.66 -14.61 2.00
C PHE A 161 -7.11 -15.17 3.32
N LYS A 162 -5.79 -15.11 3.50
CA LYS A 162 -5.10 -15.63 4.70
C LYS A 162 -5.56 -14.92 5.98
N ASP A 163 -5.65 -13.60 5.90
CA ASP A 163 -5.94 -12.74 7.04
C ASP A 163 -7.44 -12.45 7.17
N LYS A 164 -8.29 -13.09 6.35
CA LYS A 164 -9.77 -13.02 6.35
C LYS A 164 -10.32 -11.60 6.18
N ILE A 165 -9.68 -10.80 5.34
CA ILE A 165 -10.07 -9.43 5.05
C ILE A 165 -10.87 -9.38 3.74
N ASP A 166 -11.89 -8.54 3.69
CA ASP A 166 -12.61 -8.26 2.45
C ASP A 166 -11.67 -7.54 1.44
N PRO A 167 -11.38 -8.12 0.26
CA PRO A 167 -10.52 -7.49 -0.74
C PRO A 167 -11.00 -6.12 -1.23
N GLN A 168 -12.29 -5.79 -1.04
CA GLN A 168 -12.85 -4.50 -1.45
C GLN A 168 -12.76 -3.43 -0.36
N SER A 169 -12.30 -3.76 0.85
CA SER A 169 -12.33 -2.83 2.00
C SER A 169 -11.05 -2.02 2.20
N ILE A 170 -9.89 -2.52 1.77
CA ILE A 170 -8.62 -1.84 1.98
C ILE A 170 -8.43 -0.74 0.94
N GLU A 171 -8.21 0.47 1.42
CA GLU A 171 -7.88 1.63 0.61
C GLU A 171 -6.37 1.85 0.55
N GLY A 172 -5.93 2.47 -0.54
CA GLY A 172 -4.54 2.82 -0.76
C GLY A 172 -4.37 3.89 -1.84
N SER A 173 -3.12 4.04 -2.24
CA SER A 173 -2.70 4.92 -3.33
C SER A 173 -3.21 4.46 -4.68
N TYR A 174 -3.16 5.36 -5.66
CA TYR A 174 -3.45 5.07 -7.07
C TYR A 174 -2.53 4.00 -7.67
N ALA A 175 -1.37 3.72 -7.06
CA ALA A 175 -0.41 2.74 -7.53
C ALA A 175 -0.61 1.33 -6.91
N GLY A 176 -1.50 1.20 -5.94
CA GLY A 176 -1.78 -0.06 -5.24
C GLY A 176 -0.99 -0.25 -3.95
N ALA A 177 -0.14 0.72 -3.56
CA ALA A 177 0.45 0.76 -2.22
C ALA A 177 -0.62 1.12 -1.18
N PHE A 178 -0.62 0.48 0.00
CA PHE A 178 -1.72 0.59 0.96
C PHE A 178 -1.29 0.57 2.42
N GLY A 179 -2.25 0.87 3.30
CA GLY A 179 -2.02 0.95 4.74
C GLY A 179 -1.21 2.17 5.14
N PHE A 180 -0.93 2.27 6.44
CA PHE A 180 -0.17 3.38 7.00
C PHE A 180 1.31 3.38 6.60
N GLY A 181 1.85 2.21 6.26
CA GLY A 181 3.21 2.06 5.72
C GLY A 181 3.30 2.15 4.19
N GLN A 182 2.18 2.29 3.47
CA GLN A 182 2.15 2.31 1.99
C GLN A 182 2.93 1.15 1.35
N PHE A 183 2.72 -0.08 1.85
CA PHE A 183 3.32 -1.27 1.27
C PHE A 183 2.64 -1.63 -0.05
N ILE A 184 3.40 -2.09 -1.04
CA ILE A 184 2.84 -2.85 -2.16
C ILE A 184 2.48 -4.28 -1.71
N PRO A 185 1.49 -4.95 -2.31
CA PRO A 185 1.00 -6.25 -1.84
C PRO A 185 2.05 -7.35 -1.68
N SER A 186 2.93 -7.53 -2.65
CA SER A 186 3.99 -8.54 -2.57
C SER A 186 4.97 -8.25 -1.42
N SER A 187 5.34 -6.99 -1.22
CA SER A 187 6.13 -6.56 -0.06
C SER A 187 5.39 -6.77 1.25
N PHE A 188 4.09 -6.46 1.31
CA PHE A 188 3.28 -6.69 2.52
C PHE A 188 3.31 -8.17 2.89
N ASN A 189 3.03 -9.07 1.95
CA ASN A 189 3.10 -10.51 2.21
C ASN A 189 4.45 -10.99 2.75
N ARG A 190 5.54 -10.39 2.28
CA ARG A 190 6.90 -10.79 2.67
C ARG A 190 7.32 -10.21 4.02
N PHE A 191 6.91 -8.99 4.33
CA PHE A 191 7.50 -8.21 5.42
C PHE A 191 6.52 -7.85 6.52
N SER A 192 5.21 -8.00 6.32
CA SER A 192 4.24 -7.65 7.35
C SER A 192 4.32 -8.59 8.54
N VAL A 193 4.14 -8.03 9.73
CA VAL A 193 4.24 -8.72 11.01
C VAL A 193 2.99 -8.44 11.82
N ASP A 194 2.37 -9.51 12.31
CA ASP A 194 1.37 -9.48 13.39
C ASP A 194 2.15 -9.34 14.70
N PHE A 195 2.24 -8.11 15.19
CA PHE A 195 3.09 -7.74 16.31
C PHE A 195 2.35 -7.80 17.64
N ASP A 196 1.05 -7.48 17.66
CA ASP A 196 0.22 -7.60 18.86
C ASP A 196 -0.35 -9.01 19.08
N GLY A 197 -0.24 -9.90 18.09
CA GLY A 197 -0.51 -11.32 18.21
C GLY A 197 -1.99 -11.67 18.09
N ASP A 198 -2.81 -10.82 17.46
CA ASP A 198 -4.25 -11.03 17.31
C ASP A 198 -4.62 -12.01 16.18
N GLY A 199 -3.63 -12.43 15.39
CA GLY A 199 -3.76 -13.37 14.27
C GLY A 199 -4.00 -12.70 12.91
N VAL A 200 -4.00 -11.37 12.83
CA VAL A 200 -4.21 -10.58 11.61
C VAL A 200 -3.04 -9.62 11.44
N ARG A 201 -2.41 -9.59 10.25
CA ARG A 201 -1.39 -8.59 9.95
C ARG A 201 -2.07 -7.33 9.47
N SER A 202 -2.40 -6.42 10.37
CA SER A 202 -3.16 -5.22 10.08
C SER A 202 -2.32 -4.16 9.35
N PRO A 203 -2.83 -3.56 8.25
CA PRO A 203 -2.15 -2.47 7.57
C PRO A 203 -2.46 -1.10 8.19
N HIS A 204 -3.31 -1.05 9.22
CA HIS A 204 -3.81 0.18 9.84
C HIS A 204 -3.65 0.20 11.37
N ASP A 205 -3.19 -0.88 12.00
CA ASP A 205 -2.88 -0.88 13.42
C ASP A 205 -1.40 -0.63 13.65
N TRP A 206 -1.09 0.35 14.50
CA TRP A 206 0.28 0.82 14.71
C TRP A 206 1.27 -0.24 15.18
N PRO A 207 0.89 -1.23 16.03
CA PRO A 207 1.80 -2.31 16.39
C PRO A 207 2.37 -3.02 15.16
N ASP A 208 1.48 -3.45 14.27
CA ASP A 208 1.82 -4.17 13.05
C ASP A 208 2.51 -3.28 12.04
N VAL A 209 2.03 -2.05 11.85
CA VAL A 209 2.61 -1.12 10.88
C VAL A 209 4.06 -0.80 11.25
N LEU A 210 4.35 -0.44 12.50
CA LEU A 210 5.70 -0.09 12.93
C LEU A 210 6.62 -1.31 12.88
N ALA A 211 6.14 -2.48 13.31
CA ALA A 211 6.88 -3.72 13.23
C ALA A 211 7.19 -4.14 11.79
N SER A 212 6.23 -3.96 10.89
CA SER A 212 6.38 -4.25 9.46
C SER A 212 7.38 -3.31 8.79
N ILE A 213 7.38 -2.02 9.13
CA ILE A 213 8.39 -1.06 8.67
C ILE A 213 9.78 -1.48 9.19
N ALA A 214 9.90 -1.80 10.47
CA ALA A 214 11.17 -2.23 11.06
C ALA A 214 11.70 -3.52 10.42
N ASN A 215 10.83 -4.52 10.26
CA ASN A 215 11.16 -5.78 9.59
C ASN A 215 11.58 -5.56 8.14
N TYR A 216 10.88 -4.69 7.40
CA TYR A 216 11.27 -4.31 6.04
C TYR A 216 12.68 -3.74 6.00
N LEU A 217 13.02 -2.79 6.87
CA LEU A 217 14.36 -2.19 6.89
C LEU A 217 15.44 -3.24 7.19
N ARG A 218 15.19 -4.11 8.16
CA ARG A 218 16.10 -5.21 8.55
C ARG A 218 16.36 -6.17 7.41
N GLU A 219 15.30 -6.63 6.75
CA GLU A 219 15.40 -7.54 5.61
C GLU A 219 16.02 -6.90 4.35
N ASN A 220 16.06 -5.56 4.30
CA ASN A 220 16.69 -4.79 3.23
C ASN A 220 18.02 -4.16 3.65
N GLY A 221 18.69 -4.75 4.63
CA GLY A 221 20.10 -4.52 4.91
C GLY A 221 20.40 -3.51 6.01
N TYR A 222 19.40 -3.04 6.77
CA TYR A 222 19.65 -2.28 7.99
C TYR A 222 20.38 -3.17 9.01
N VAL A 223 21.57 -2.76 9.44
CA VAL A 223 22.36 -3.52 10.43
C VAL A 223 21.84 -3.20 11.83
N PRO A 224 21.56 -4.21 12.69
CA PRO A 224 21.14 -4.00 14.08
C PRO A 224 22.03 -2.97 14.80
N GLY A 225 21.40 -1.97 15.43
CA GLY A 225 22.09 -0.96 16.23
C GLY A 225 22.98 -0.03 15.43
N SER A 226 22.85 -0.01 14.10
CA SER A 226 23.64 0.86 13.23
C SER A 226 23.37 2.34 13.52
N ALA A 227 24.44 3.12 13.43
CA ALA A 227 24.40 4.58 13.42
C ALA A 227 25.02 5.14 12.11
N ASN A 228 25.16 4.32 11.07
CA ASN A 228 25.76 4.73 9.80
C ASN A 228 24.69 5.30 8.85
N TYR A 229 24.40 6.60 9.04
CA TYR A 229 23.47 7.40 8.22
C TYR A 229 24.10 7.93 6.93
N ASP A 230 25.38 7.69 6.70
CA ASP A 230 26.11 8.24 5.55
C ASP A 230 25.45 7.84 4.23
N LYS A 231 25.62 8.67 3.20
CA LYS A 231 25.15 8.32 1.86
C LYS A 231 25.85 7.05 1.39
N GLY A 232 25.07 5.98 1.18
CA GLY A 232 25.58 4.66 0.83
C GLY A 232 25.90 3.75 2.04
N GLY A 233 25.71 4.23 3.27
CA GLY A 233 25.65 3.44 4.49
C GLY A 233 24.44 2.49 4.48
N ASP A 234 24.37 1.60 5.46
CA ASP A 234 23.33 0.57 5.55
C ASP A 234 21.94 1.17 5.84
N ILE A 235 21.88 2.21 6.69
CA ILE A 235 20.64 2.95 6.95
C ILE A 235 20.15 3.63 5.67
N TRP A 236 21.04 4.31 4.94
CA TRP A 236 20.69 4.93 3.66
C TRP A 236 20.16 3.90 2.66
N LYS A 237 20.86 2.77 2.51
CA LYS A 237 20.50 1.72 1.55
C LYS A 237 19.16 1.06 1.87
N SER A 238 18.90 0.77 3.15
CA SER A 238 17.65 0.15 3.59
C SER A 238 16.44 1.08 3.41
N VAL A 239 16.58 2.37 3.74
CA VAL A 239 15.54 3.38 3.45
C VAL A 239 15.34 3.55 1.94
N ARG A 240 16.41 3.52 1.14
CA ARG A 240 16.31 3.60 -0.33
C ARG A 240 15.65 2.37 -0.96
N ALA A 241 15.69 1.22 -0.30
CA ALA A 241 14.96 0.05 -0.76
C ALA A 241 13.44 0.27 -0.68
N TYR A 242 13.00 0.98 0.38
CA TYR A 242 11.60 1.34 0.61
C TYR A 242 11.02 2.19 -0.52
N ASN A 243 11.78 3.20 -0.95
CA ASN A 243 11.52 3.97 -2.17
C ASN A 243 12.85 4.35 -2.84
N HIS A 244 12.99 3.97 -4.12
CA HIS A 244 14.24 4.06 -4.90
C HIS A 244 14.58 5.50 -5.35
N SER A 245 14.45 6.46 -4.45
CA SER A 245 14.64 7.89 -4.66
C SER A 245 15.57 8.49 -3.61
N ASP A 246 16.66 9.12 -4.04
CA ASP A 246 17.58 9.81 -3.12
C ASP A 246 16.86 10.96 -2.38
N ASN A 247 15.91 11.65 -3.04
CA ASN A 247 15.09 12.67 -2.40
C ASN A 247 14.24 12.11 -1.26
N TYR A 248 13.69 10.91 -1.45
CA TYR A 248 12.92 10.23 -0.40
C TYR A 248 13.81 9.92 0.80
N VAL A 249 14.98 9.33 0.57
CA VAL A 249 15.93 9.00 1.66
C VAL A 249 16.31 10.26 2.42
N MET A 250 16.70 11.33 1.73
CA MET A 250 17.03 12.61 2.37
C MET A 250 15.87 13.19 3.17
N ALA A 251 14.62 13.02 2.71
CA ALA A 251 13.44 13.47 3.45
C ALA A 251 13.21 12.65 4.73
N VAL A 252 13.34 11.32 4.67
CA VAL A 252 13.22 10.42 5.83
C VAL A 252 14.29 10.76 6.87
N LEU A 253 15.57 10.84 6.45
CA LEU A 253 16.67 11.11 7.37
C LEU A 253 16.60 12.53 7.94
N GLY A 254 16.27 13.53 7.12
CA GLY A 254 16.11 14.90 7.60
C GLY A 254 14.92 15.07 8.56
N LEU A 255 13.82 14.34 8.34
CA LEU A 255 12.70 14.32 9.28
C LEU A 255 13.05 13.58 10.59
N THR A 256 13.85 12.51 10.50
CA THR A 256 14.36 11.72 11.63
C THR A 256 15.11 12.62 12.61
N GLU A 257 16.06 13.41 12.11
CA GLU A 257 16.81 14.37 12.93
C GLU A 257 15.89 15.41 13.58
N LYS A 258 14.95 15.98 12.82
CA LYS A 258 14.06 17.03 13.34
C LYS A 258 13.10 16.54 14.42
N ILE A 259 12.55 15.34 14.28
CA ILE A 259 11.69 14.74 15.33
C ILE A 259 12.55 14.41 16.55
N ARG A 260 13.75 13.86 16.36
CA ARG A 260 14.69 13.54 17.45
C ARG A 260 15.07 14.77 18.28
N GLU A 261 15.43 15.86 17.60
CA GLU A 261 15.70 17.15 18.24
C GLU A 261 14.49 17.64 19.04
N SER A 262 13.29 17.58 18.44
CA SER A 262 12.06 18.03 19.09
C SER A 262 11.70 17.19 20.31
N CYS A 263 11.93 15.87 20.28
CA CYS A 263 11.61 14.98 21.40
C CYS A 263 12.64 15.09 22.54
N SER A 264 13.91 15.41 22.21
CA SER A 264 14.96 15.64 23.21
C SER A 264 14.79 16.95 23.99
N ALA A 265 13.95 17.86 23.49
CA ALA A 265 13.66 19.15 24.12
C ALA A 265 12.42 19.12 25.05
N LEU A 266 11.73 17.98 25.13
CA LEU A 266 10.59 17.72 26.02
C LEU A 266 11.05 17.15 27.36
#